data_AF-A0A7W3QQH1-F1
#
_entry.id   AF-A0A7W3QQH1-F1
#
_cell.length_a   1.000
_cell.length_b   1.000
_cell.length_c   1.000
_cell.angle_alpha   90.00
_cell.angle_beta   90.00
_cell.angle_gamma   90.00
#
_symmetry.space_group_name_H-M   'P 1'
#
loop_
_entity.id
_entity.type
_entity.pdbx_description
1 polymer ?
#
loop_
_entity_poly.entity_id
_entity_poly.type
_entity_poly.pdbx_seq_one_letter_code
_entity_poly.pdbx_strand_id
1 'polypeptide(L)'
;MKPALTGRRLLVTVAAGTLLAAGGATTALAARDDGRDDRAPAAKVTAEQAAAAALKAAPGRVAELDLDDEDGRAVWEADVLAADGAWHEVRIDGGDARVLGNVKAAPDQGDQGDQGDQGDQSDDQGDENDGRDDAAEAKALDGTRVTAAQAAANALKAAPGTVVSVDFERAGNGSSWDVEVAGRNGEEREVTVDAATGKVTANVTDREDDRNDADDTADDTADDTADDTADDD
;
A
#
# COMPACT_ATOMS: atom_id res chain seq x y z
N MET A 1 -0.11 21.00 5.19
CA MET A 1 -0.56 20.28 3.98
C MET A 1 0.18 18.96 3.84
N LYS A 2 -0.36 17.92 4.48
CA LYS A 2 -0.18 16.50 4.18
C LYS A 2 -1.61 15.90 4.17
N PRO A 3 -1.90 14.92 3.31
CA PRO A 3 -3.23 14.73 2.72
C PRO A 3 -4.19 13.92 3.61
N ALA A 4 -5.48 14.04 3.33
CA ALA A 4 -6.55 13.17 3.81
C ALA A 4 -6.16 11.69 3.65
N LEU A 5 -6.64 10.82 4.55
CA LEU A 5 -6.63 9.36 4.38
C LEU A 5 -7.61 8.96 3.26
N THR A 6 -7.34 9.46 2.05
CA THR A 6 -7.56 8.67 0.85
C THR A 6 -6.52 7.57 0.96
N GLY A 7 -6.96 6.31 1.16
CA GLY A 7 -6.12 5.12 1.34
C GLY A 7 -4.78 5.33 0.68
N ARG A 8 -3.77 5.63 1.51
CA ARG A 8 -2.48 6.07 1.01
C ARG A 8 -1.82 4.80 0.51
N ARG A 9 -2.09 4.45 -0.74
CA ARG A 9 -1.34 3.48 -1.53
C ARG A 9 0.12 3.92 -1.52
N LEU A 10 0.83 3.55 -0.47
CA LEU A 10 2.27 3.46 -0.49
C LEU A 10 2.52 2.35 -1.49
N LEU A 11 3.03 2.71 -2.67
CA LEU A 11 3.69 1.75 -3.54
C LEU A 11 4.86 1.18 -2.73
N VAL A 12 4.60 0.09 -1.99
CA VAL A 12 5.64 -0.64 -1.26
C VAL A 12 6.39 -1.47 -2.29
N THR A 13 7.33 -0.85 -3.00
CA THR A 13 8.11 -1.56 -4.02
C THR A 13 9.02 -2.61 -3.36
N VAL A 14 8.62 -3.88 -3.35
CA VAL A 14 9.43 -4.97 -2.79
C VAL A 14 10.30 -5.60 -3.88
N ALA A 15 11.54 -5.12 -4.02
CA ALA A 15 12.52 -5.77 -4.90
C ALA A 15 13.05 -7.09 -4.29
N ALA A 16 12.45 -8.23 -4.65
CA ALA A 16 12.93 -9.56 -4.25
C ALA A 16 14.00 -10.10 -5.22
N GLY A 17 15.28 -9.97 -4.86
CA GLY A 17 16.41 -10.50 -5.64
C GLY A 17 16.53 -12.04 -5.60
N THR A 18 16.68 -12.65 -6.78
CA THR A 18 16.98 -14.07 -6.97
C THR A 18 18.44 -14.38 -6.67
N LEU A 19 18.72 -15.13 -5.60
CA LEU A 19 20.08 -15.66 -5.35
C LEU A 19 20.25 -17.02 -6.04
N LEU A 20 20.95 -17.05 -7.18
CA LEU A 20 21.53 -18.28 -7.72
C LEU A 20 22.89 -18.53 -7.05
N ALA A 21 22.92 -19.44 -6.07
CA ALA A 21 24.17 -19.92 -5.50
C ALA A 21 24.78 -21.02 -6.39
N ALA A 22 25.74 -20.66 -7.24
CA ALA A 22 26.74 -21.58 -7.77
C ALA A 22 28.06 -21.39 -6.98
N GLY A 23 28.62 -22.49 -6.46
CA GLY A 23 29.61 -22.46 -5.38
C GLY A 23 31.05 -22.06 -5.74
N GLY A 24 31.89 -21.96 -4.69
CA GLY A 24 33.35 -21.90 -4.78
C GLY A 24 33.99 -20.88 -3.84
N ALA A 25 34.78 -21.34 -2.88
CA ALA A 25 35.53 -20.51 -1.94
C ALA A 25 36.68 -19.74 -2.61
N THR A 26 36.83 -18.43 -2.36
CA THR A 26 38.11 -17.71 -2.21
C THR A 26 37.89 -16.32 -1.58
N THR A 27 38.80 -15.93 -0.68
CA THR A 27 38.90 -14.61 -0.05
C THR A 27 39.42 -13.55 -1.02
N ALA A 28 38.74 -12.40 -1.17
CA ALA A 28 39.30 -11.18 -1.77
C ALA A 28 38.56 -9.91 -1.31
N LEU A 29 39.32 -8.83 -1.14
CA LEU A 29 38.99 -7.46 -0.71
C LEU A 29 37.51 -7.04 -0.83
N ALA A 30 36.92 -6.60 0.29
CA ALA A 30 35.70 -5.81 0.29
C ALA A 30 35.96 -4.48 -0.44
N ALA A 31 35.68 -4.45 -1.73
CA ALA A 31 35.28 -3.23 -2.40
C ALA A 31 34.10 -2.67 -1.60
N ARG A 32 34.17 -1.39 -1.23
CA ARG A 32 33.01 -0.66 -0.73
C ARG A 32 32.10 -0.50 -1.93
N ASP A 33 31.22 -1.47 -2.08
CA ASP A 33 30.03 -1.36 -2.90
C ASP A 33 29.07 -0.53 -2.05
N ASP A 34 29.04 0.79 -2.27
CA ASP A 34 28.02 1.68 -1.72
C ASP A 34 26.68 1.47 -2.46
N GLY A 35 26.37 0.20 -2.80
CA GLY A 35 25.05 -0.25 -3.15
C GLY A 35 24.26 -0.27 -1.84
N ARG A 36 23.53 0.81 -1.58
CA ARG A 36 22.34 0.67 -0.74
C ARG A 36 21.49 -0.37 -1.44
N ASP A 37 21.53 -1.58 -0.89
CA ASP A 37 20.57 -2.63 -1.16
C ASP A 37 19.25 -2.00 -0.73
N ASP A 38 18.54 -1.30 -1.64
CA ASP A 38 17.22 -0.68 -1.44
C ASP A 38 16.14 -1.76 -1.28
N ARG A 39 16.53 -2.88 -0.68
CA ARG A 39 15.72 -4.02 -0.38
C ARG A 39 15.11 -3.78 0.99
N ALA A 40 13.79 -3.59 1.01
CA ALA A 40 13.04 -3.65 2.26
C ALA A 40 13.50 -4.90 3.05
N PRO A 41 13.99 -4.74 4.29
CA PRO A 41 14.53 -5.81 5.10
C PRO A 41 13.44 -6.88 5.27
N ALA A 42 13.83 -8.14 5.09
CA ALA A 42 12.88 -9.24 5.21
C ALA A 42 12.33 -9.31 6.64
N ALA A 43 11.06 -8.89 6.81
CA ALA A 43 10.35 -9.07 8.06
C ALA A 43 10.30 -10.55 8.43
N LYS A 44 10.63 -10.87 9.67
CA LYS A 44 10.46 -12.21 10.25
C LYS A 44 9.08 -12.38 10.85
N VAL A 45 8.46 -11.27 11.23
CA VAL A 45 7.12 -11.18 11.79
C VAL A 45 6.11 -11.13 10.66
N THR A 46 5.15 -12.05 10.67
CA THR A 46 4.04 -12.06 9.70
C THR A 46 2.95 -11.06 10.08
N ALA A 47 2.08 -10.69 9.14
CA ALA A 47 0.92 -9.85 9.40
C ALA A 47 0.05 -10.39 10.56
N GLU A 48 -0.14 -11.72 10.67
CA GLU A 48 -0.90 -12.31 11.78
C GLU A 48 -0.20 -12.14 13.13
N GLN A 49 1.14 -12.22 13.15
CA GLN A 49 1.92 -11.99 14.36
C GLN A 49 1.93 -10.51 14.76
N ALA A 50 2.05 -9.61 13.78
CA ALA A 50 1.94 -8.17 13.98
C ALA A 50 0.55 -7.80 14.52
N ALA A 51 -0.53 -8.30 13.92
CA ALA A 51 -1.90 -8.11 14.39
C ALA A 51 -2.08 -8.58 15.84
N ALA A 52 -1.53 -9.74 16.19
CA ALA A 52 -1.60 -10.26 17.56
C ALA A 52 -0.82 -9.39 18.55
N ALA A 53 0.33 -8.84 18.16
CA ALA A 53 1.11 -7.91 18.97
C ALA A 53 0.38 -6.57 19.16
N ALA A 54 -0.19 -6.03 18.08
CA ALA A 54 -0.99 -4.81 18.08
C ALA A 54 -2.19 -4.94 19.02
N LEU A 55 -2.98 -6.00 18.89
CA LEU A 55 -4.17 -6.25 19.72
C LEU A 55 -3.85 -6.50 21.20
N LYS A 56 -2.64 -6.96 21.51
CA LYS A 56 -2.16 -7.05 22.89
C LYS A 56 -1.84 -5.68 23.48
N ALA A 57 -1.38 -4.73 22.65
CA ALA A 57 -1.07 -3.37 23.06
C ALA A 57 -2.32 -2.48 23.13
N ALA A 58 -3.22 -2.61 22.16
CA ALA A 58 -4.50 -1.92 22.06
C ALA A 58 -5.62 -2.95 21.79
N PRO A 59 -6.37 -3.39 22.81
CA PRO A 59 -7.46 -4.35 22.61
C PRO A 59 -8.59 -3.75 21.77
N GLY A 60 -8.94 -4.38 20.65
CA GLY A 60 -9.90 -3.84 19.70
C GLY A 60 -10.01 -4.64 18.41
N ARG A 61 -10.15 -3.95 17.29
CA ARG A 61 -10.06 -4.49 15.93
C ARG A 61 -8.96 -3.78 15.16
N VAL A 62 -8.13 -4.55 14.47
CA VAL A 62 -7.15 -4.01 13.51
C VAL A 62 -7.89 -3.69 12.22
N ALA A 63 -7.77 -2.45 11.75
CA ALA A 63 -8.32 -1.97 10.47
C ALA A 63 -7.27 -1.97 9.36
N GLU A 64 -6.00 -1.74 9.72
CA GLU A 64 -4.89 -1.59 8.79
C GLU A 64 -3.65 -2.29 9.35
N LEU A 65 -2.83 -2.86 8.47
CA LEU A 65 -1.49 -3.39 8.79
C LEU A 65 -0.57 -3.12 7.62
N ASP A 66 0.47 -2.32 7.83
CA ASP A 66 1.46 -2.02 6.80
C ASP A 66 2.85 -2.36 7.24
N LEU A 67 3.60 -3.03 6.36
CA LEU A 67 5.01 -3.29 6.54
C LEU A 67 5.82 -2.22 5.81
N ASP A 68 6.49 -1.38 6.58
CA ASP A 68 7.35 -0.31 6.07
C ASP A 68 8.84 -0.59 6.37
N ASP A 69 9.73 0.07 5.62
CA ASP A 69 11.15 0.18 5.94
C ASP A 69 11.45 1.53 6.59
N GLU A 70 11.78 1.49 7.89
CA GLU A 70 12.26 2.65 8.63
C GLU A 70 13.78 2.57 8.84
N ASP A 71 14.55 3.26 7.99
CA ASP A 71 16.02 3.31 8.04
C ASP A 71 16.67 1.91 7.99
N GLY A 72 16.23 1.05 7.07
CA GLY A 72 16.75 -0.32 6.93
C GLY A 72 16.22 -1.29 7.99
N ARG A 73 15.12 -0.95 8.66
CA ARG A 73 14.43 -1.82 9.64
C ARG A 73 12.98 -2.01 9.24
N ALA A 74 12.57 -3.27 9.18
CA ALA A 74 11.18 -3.64 8.98
C ALA A 74 10.37 -3.21 10.19
N VAL A 75 9.35 -2.39 9.98
CA VAL A 75 8.40 -1.96 11.01
C VAL A 75 7.00 -2.20 10.49
N TRP A 76 6.19 -2.90 11.28
CA TRP A 76 4.75 -2.98 11.06
C TRP A 76 4.09 -1.77 11.72
N GLU A 77 3.27 -1.06 10.97
CA GLU A 77 2.29 -0.10 11.48
C GLU A 77 0.91 -0.78 11.52
N ALA A 78 0.10 -0.46 12.52
CA ALA A 78 -1.21 -1.06 12.69
C ALA A 78 -2.20 -0.03 13.24
N ASP A 79 -3.24 0.26 12.48
CA ASP A 79 -4.36 1.06 12.99
C ASP A 79 -5.39 0.17 13.65
N VAL A 80 -5.66 0.49 14.91
CA VAL A 80 -6.50 -0.30 15.80
C VAL A 80 -7.64 0.56 16.31
N LEU A 81 -8.86 0.17 15.94
CA LEU A 81 -10.06 0.64 16.62
C LEU A 81 -10.16 -0.06 17.97
N ALA A 82 -9.72 0.62 19.03
CA ALA A 82 -9.76 0.12 20.39
C ALA A 82 -11.21 -0.02 20.89
N ALA A 83 -11.41 -0.87 21.90
CA ALA A 83 -12.73 -1.18 22.45
C ALA A 83 -13.45 0.03 23.11
N ASP A 84 -12.73 1.10 23.41
CA ASP A 84 -13.29 2.38 23.89
C ASP A 84 -13.71 3.31 22.74
N GLY A 85 -13.56 2.88 21.49
CA GLY A 85 -13.86 3.63 20.27
C GLY A 85 -12.75 4.59 19.85
N ALA A 86 -11.59 4.57 20.51
CA ALA A 86 -10.42 5.33 20.09
C ALA A 86 -9.64 4.61 19.00
N TRP A 87 -9.15 5.35 18.01
CA TRP A 87 -8.13 4.87 17.09
C TRP A 87 -6.76 4.92 17.74
N HIS A 88 -5.96 3.89 17.50
CA HIS A 88 -4.60 3.75 17.98
C HIS A 88 -3.70 3.29 16.84
N GLU A 89 -2.62 4.02 16.60
CA GLU A 89 -1.53 3.59 15.72
C GLU A 89 -0.51 2.84 16.59
N VAL A 90 -0.27 1.57 16.26
CA VAL A 90 0.68 0.71 16.97
C VAL A 90 1.82 0.34 16.02
N ARG A 91 3.04 0.74 16.37
CA ARG A 91 4.26 0.37 15.64
C ARG A 91 4.90 -0.87 16.26
N ILE A 92 5.24 -1.88 15.46
CA ILE A 92 5.78 -3.17 15.88
C ILE A 92 7.05 -3.48 15.10
N ASP A 93 8.09 -3.93 15.79
CA ASP A 93 9.35 -4.37 15.17
C ASP A 93 9.11 -5.61 14.29
N GLY A 94 9.40 -5.51 13.00
CA GLY A 94 9.22 -6.59 12.02
C GLY A 94 10.22 -7.74 12.16
N GLY A 95 11.22 -7.61 13.03
CA GLY A 95 12.20 -8.65 13.34
C GLY A 95 11.80 -9.57 14.50
N ASP A 96 11.15 -9.03 15.54
CA ASP A 96 10.89 -9.76 16.80
C ASP A 96 9.49 -9.55 17.42
N ALA A 97 8.61 -8.79 16.77
CA ALA A 97 7.23 -8.47 17.19
C ALA A 97 7.13 -7.62 18.47
N ARG A 98 8.21 -6.94 18.86
CA ARG A 98 8.19 -6.00 19.98
C ARG A 98 7.47 -4.72 19.58
N VAL A 99 6.52 -4.27 20.40
CA VAL A 99 5.85 -2.97 20.23
C VAL A 99 6.87 -1.85 20.46
N LEU A 100 7.02 -1.00 19.46
CA LEU A 100 7.90 0.17 19.42
C LEU A 100 7.16 1.43 19.89
N GLY A 101 5.88 1.55 19.52
CA GLY A 101 5.02 2.65 19.88
C GLY A 101 3.56 2.23 19.90
N ASN A 102 2.76 2.89 20.73
CA ASN A 102 1.30 2.80 20.74
C ASN A 102 0.80 4.20 21.09
N VAL A 103 0.34 4.91 20.08
CA VAL A 103 -0.19 6.26 20.23
C VAL A 103 -1.67 6.24 19.92
N LYS A 104 -2.46 6.88 20.76
CA LYS A 104 -3.86 7.15 20.42
C LYS A 104 -3.83 8.13 19.26
N ALA A 105 -4.39 7.76 18.11
CA ALA A 105 -4.57 8.68 17.00
C ALA A 105 -5.39 9.86 17.55
N ALA A 106 -4.86 11.07 17.40
CA ALA A 106 -5.62 12.25 17.76
C ALA A 106 -6.81 12.30 16.80
N PRO A 107 -8.06 12.55 17.27
CA PRO A 107 -9.07 13.05 16.34
C PRO A 107 -8.44 14.30 15.75
N ASP A 108 -8.21 14.31 14.44
CA ASP A 108 -7.58 15.45 13.79
C ASP A 108 -8.54 16.63 14.02
N GLN A 109 -8.22 17.45 15.02
CA GLN A 109 -8.91 18.69 15.24
C GLN A 109 -8.32 19.60 14.18
N GLY A 110 -8.98 19.58 13.01
CA GLY A 110 -8.54 20.20 11.78
C GLY A 110 -7.65 21.40 12.05
N ASP A 111 -6.43 21.33 11.52
CA ASP A 111 -5.50 22.45 11.47
C ASP A 111 -6.28 23.67 10.96
N GLN A 112 -6.69 24.56 11.89
CA GLN A 112 -7.12 25.91 11.57
C GLN A 112 -5.86 26.68 11.14
N GLY A 113 -5.33 26.27 10.00
CA GLY A 113 -4.24 26.91 9.31
C GLY A 113 -4.73 28.24 8.76
N ASP A 114 -4.39 29.29 9.51
CA ASP A 114 -4.16 30.65 9.05
C ASP A 114 -5.36 31.40 8.42
N GLN A 115 -6.11 32.12 9.27
CA GLN A 115 -6.93 33.25 8.84
C GLN A 115 -6.01 34.39 8.37
N GLY A 116 -5.61 34.32 7.10
CA GLY A 116 -4.55 35.16 6.57
C GLY A 116 -4.74 35.70 5.15
N ASP A 117 -5.93 35.73 4.54
CA ASP A 117 -6.23 36.74 3.51
C ASP A 117 -7.75 36.89 3.27
N GLN A 118 -8.21 38.14 3.23
CA GLN A 118 -9.61 38.48 2.96
C GLN A 118 -9.81 38.55 1.45
N GLY A 119 -10.54 37.59 0.86
CA GLY A 119 -10.82 37.67 -0.57
C GLY A 119 -11.82 36.63 -1.07
N ASP A 120 -13.06 37.08 -1.17
CA ASP A 120 -14.18 36.52 -1.93
C ASP A 120 -15.03 35.41 -1.28
N GLN A 121 -16.30 35.78 -1.06
CA GLN A 121 -17.35 34.94 -0.55
C GLN A 121 -17.98 34.22 -1.74
N SER A 122 -17.63 32.95 -1.92
CA SER A 122 -18.47 32.01 -2.66
C SER A 122 -18.53 30.69 -1.90
N ASP A 123 -19.64 30.53 -1.18
CA ASP A 123 -20.42 29.35 -0.82
C ASP A 123 -19.86 27.92 -1.05
N ASP A 124 -18.61 27.67 -0.64
CA ASP A 124 -18.09 26.32 -0.48
C ASP A 124 -18.31 25.84 0.96
N GLN A 125 -19.25 24.91 1.12
CA GLN A 125 -19.50 24.22 2.39
C GLN A 125 -18.34 23.26 2.62
N GLY A 126 -17.23 23.81 3.12
CA GLY A 126 -16.03 23.06 3.46
C GLY A 126 -16.35 21.87 4.35
N ASP A 127 -15.93 20.71 3.89
CA ASP A 127 -15.97 19.41 4.54
C ASP A 127 -15.53 19.47 6.01
N GLU A 128 -16.49 19.53 6.93
CA GLU A 128 -16.31 19.15 8.34
C GLU A 128 -16.43 17.60 8.51
N ASN A 129 -16.13 16.82 7.46
CA ASN A 129 -16.61 15.45 7.33
C ASN A 129 -15.63 14.36 7.81
N ASP A 130 -14.37 14.69 8.11
CA ASP A 130 -13.34 13.69 8.41
C ASP A 130 -13.66 12.86 9.67
N GLY A 131 -14.14 13.50 10.74
CA GLY A 131 -14.57 12.79 11.96
C GLY A 131 -15.87 11.99 11.79
N ARG A 132 -16.67 12.28 10.76
CA ARG A 132 -17.84 11.47 10.40
C ARG A 132 -17.41 10.19 9.67
N ASP A 133 -16.35 10.27 8.87
CA ASP A 133 -15.82 9.14 8.13
C ASP A 133 -15.18 8.12 9.07
N ASP A 134 -14.37 8.54 10.06
CA ASP A 134 -13.83 7.65 11.11
C ASP A 134 -14.94 6.89 11.85
N ALA A 135 -16.03 7.58 12.22
CA ALA A 135 -17.13 6.96 12.95
C ALA A 135 -17.92 5.98 12.07
N ALA A 136 -18.07 6.29 10.79
CA ALA A 136 -18.75 5.42 9.85
C ALA A 136 -17.92 4.19 9.48
N GLU A 137 -16.60 4.35 9.38
CA GLU A 137 -15.64 3.29 9.21
C GLU A 137 -15.58 2.38 10.44
N ALA A 138 -15.45 2.94 11.64
CA ALA A 138 -15.49 2.17 12.88
C ALA A 138 -16.75 1.30 12.99
N LYS A 139 -17.91 1.87 12.62
CA LYS A 139 -19.18 1.15 12.57
C LYS A 139 -19.20 0.05 11.49
N ALA A 140 -18.58 0.27 10.34
CA ALA A 140 -18.49 -0.72 9.27
C ALA A 140 -17.56 -1.87 9.69
N LEU A 141 -16.39 -1.54 10.24
CA LEU A 141 -15.41 -2.47 10.79
C LEU A 141 -16.02 -3.33 11.91
N ASP A 142 -16.87 -2.77 12.76
CA ASP A 142 -17.59 -3.53 13.78
C ASP A 142 -18.57 -4.57 13.22
N GLY A 143 -19.08 -4.33 12.01
CA GLY A 143 -19.97 -5.23 11.29
C GLY A 143 -19.26 -6.41 10.62
N THR A 144 -17.92 -6.42 10.56
CA THR A 144 -17.15 -7.46 9.88
C THR A 144 -17.09 -8.75 10.69
N ARG A 145 -16.99 -9.88 9.99
CA ARG A 145 -16.74 -11.20 10.60
C ARG A 145 -15.31 -11.68 10.39
N VAL A 146 -14.68 -11.20 9.33
CA VAL A 146 -13.31 -11.53 8.95
C VAL A 146 -12.42 -10.43 9.51
N THR A 147 -11.40 -10.83 10.27
CA THR A 147 -10.36 -9.94 10.79
C THR A 147 -9.24 -9.76 9.76
N ALA A 148 -8.44 -8.69 9.89
CA ALA A 148 -7.23 -8.46 9.08
C ALA A 148 -6.32 -9.71 9.01
N ALA A 149 -6.04 -10.35 10.16
CA ALA A 149 -5.24 -11.57 10.20
C ALA A 149 -5.87 -12.76 9.44
N GLN A 150 -7.21 -12.88 9.46
CA GLN A 150 -7.89 -13.91 8.66
C GLN A 150 -7.90 -13.58 7.16
N ALA A 151 -8.00 -12.30 6.82
CA ALA A 151 -7.89 -11.82 5.44
C ALA A 151 -6.50 -12.14 4.88
N ALA A 152 -5.42 -11.79 5.59
CA ALA A 152 -4.04 -12.15 5.27
C ALA A 152 -3.88 -13.66 5.02
N ALA A 153 -4.35 -14.49 5.96
CA ALA A 153 -4.28 -15.95 5.82
C ALA A 153 -5.10 -16.49 4.64
N ASN A 154 -6.20 -15.83 4.25
CA ASN A 154 -7.00 -16.21 3.09
C ASN A 154 -6.34 -15.76 1.78
N ALA A 155 -5.76 -14.57 1.75
CA ALA A 155 -5.02 -14.04 0.61
C ALA A 155 -3.81 -14.93 0.28
N LEU A 156 -3.04 -15.36 1.29
CA LEU A 156 -1.88 -16.24 1.11
C LEU A 156 -2.22 -17.61 0.50
N LYS A 157 -3.47 -18.08 0.60
CA LYS A 157 -3.92 -19.29 -0.09
C LYS A 157 -4.11 -19.07 -1.59
N ALA A 158 -4.43 -17.85 -2.00
CA ALA A 158 -4.64 -17.47 -3.39
C ALA A 158 -3.37 -16.93 -4.06
N ALA A 159 -2.54 -16.20 -3.32
CA ALA A 159 -1.27 -15.64 -3.75
C ALA A 159 -0.17 -16.02 -2.75
N PRO A 160 0.68 -17.02 -3.06
CA PRO A 160 1.83 -17.34 -2.21
C PRO A 160 2.86 -16.21 -2.26
N GLY A 161 3.28 -15.73 -1.10
CA GLY A 161 4.26 -14.65 -0.97
C GLY A 161 4.38 -14.18 0.47
N THR A 162 4.74 -12.91 0.64
CA THR A 162 4.76 -12.22 1.92
C THR A 162 3.66 -11.17 1.89
N VAL A 163 2.75 -11.19 2.86
CA VAL A 163 1.78 -10.09 3.03
C VAL A 163 2.54 -8.85 3.47
N VAL A 164 2.31 -7.72 2.80
CA VAL A 164 2.94 -6.43 3.10
C VAL A 164 1.95 -5.37 3.54
N SER A 165 0.71 -5.41 3.05
CA SER A 165 -0.39 -4.60 3.58
C SER A 165 -1.65 -5.44 3.83
N VAL A 166 -2.52 -4.97 4.74
CA VAL A 166 -3.89 -5.45 4.91
C VAL A 166 -4.79 -4.28 5.28
N ASP A 167 -5.65 -3.87 4.37
CA ASP A 167 -6.40 -2.62 4.47
C ASP A 167 -7.91 -2.89 4.50
N PHE A 168 -8.61 -2.28 5.45
CA PHE A 168 -10.06 -2.36 5.51
C PHE A 168 -10.70 -1.36 4.55
N GLU A 169 -11.44 -1.89 3.57
CA GLU A 169 -12.08 -1.07 2.55
C GLU A 169 -13.60 -1.06 2.72
N ARG A 170 -14.15 0.16 2.83
CA ARG A 170 -15.60 0.38 2.89
C ARG A 170 -16.11 0.76 1.51
N ALA A 171 -16.82 -0.17 0.85
CA ALA A 171 -17.57 0.14 -0.36
C ALA A 171 -19.07 0.32 -0.07
N GLY A 172 -19.74 1.11 -0.93
CA GLY A 172 -21.19 1.35 -0.82
C GLY A 172 -22.06 0.09 -0.97
N ASN A 173 -21.51 -1.01 -1.48
CA ASN A 173 -22.18 -2.29 -1.69
C ASN A 173 -21.69 -3.42 -0.75
N GLY A 174 -20.79 -3.14 0.20
CA GLY A 174 -20.19 -4.12 1.12
C GLY A 174 -18.80 -3.70 1.56
N SER A 175 -18.24 -4.34 2.58
CA SER A 175 -16.86 -4.10 3.01
C SER A 175 -15.94 -5.24 2.58
N SER A 176 -14.71 -4.90 2.25
CA SER A 176 -13.65 -5.84 1.85
C SER A 176 -12.37 -5.57 2.62
N TRP A 177 -11.43 -6.50 2.50
CA TRP A 177 -10.04 -6.33 2.86
C TRP A 177 -9.23 -6.37 1.58
N ASP A 178 -8.42 -5.37 1.32
CA ASP A 178 -7.41 -5.45 0.28
C ASP A 178 -6.10 -5.90 0.92
N VAL A 179 -5.46 -6.90 0.32
CA VAL A 179 -4.26 -7.53 0.87
C VAL A 179 -3.19 -7.53 -0.19
N GLU A 180 -2.16 -6.73 0.01
CA GLU A 180 -0.99 -6.75 -0.87
C GLU A 180 -0.05 -7.89 -0.50
N VAL A 181 0.31 -8.70 -1.49
CA VAL A 181 1.21 -9.84 -1.36
C VAL A 181 2.40 -9.69 -2.28
N ALA A 182 3.56 -9.45 -1.70
CA ALA A 182 4.84 -9.43 -2.39
C ALA A 182 5.28 -10.85 -2.79
N GLY A 183 5.43 -11.06 -4.11
CA GLY A 183 5.95 -12.26 -4.72
C GLY A 183 7.48 -12.37 -4.67
N ARG A 184 8.02 -13.52 -5.08
CA ARG A 184 9.49 -13.80 -5.02
C ARG A 184 10.31 -13.10 -6.10
N ASN A 185 9.65 -12.48 -7.06
CA ASN A 185 10.16 -11.90 -8.29
C ASN A 185 9.90 -10.38 -8.37
N GLY A 186 9.54 -9.76 -7.25
CA GLY A 186 9.13 -8.36 -7.20
C GLY A 186 7.79 -8.07 -7.87
N GLU A 187 6.98 -9.11 -8.11
CA GLU A 187 5.58 -8.94 -8.50
C GLU A 187 4.74 -8.77 -7.24
N GLU A 188 3.99 -7.68 -7.15
CA GLU A 188 2.97 -7.47 -6.13
C GLU A 188 1.61 -7.94 -6.65
N ARG A 189 0.81 -8.45 -5.72
CA ARG A 189 -0.57 -8.86 -5.98
C ARG A 189 -1.48 -8.32 -4.92
N GLU A 190 -2.45 -7.53 -5.36
CA GLU A 190 -3.57 -7.10 -4.54
C GLU A 190 -4.65 -8.20 -4.55
N VAL A 191 -5.01 -8.68 -3.35
CA VAL A 191 -6.03 -9.71 -3.15
C VAL A 191 -7.18 -9.16 -2.31
N THR A 192 -8.30 -8.87 -2.95
CA THR A 192 -9.53 -8.45 -2.26
C THR A 192 -10.24 -9.65 -1.62
N VAL A 193 -10.57 -9.54 -0.34
CA VAL A 193 -11.28 -10.53 0.47
C VAL A 193 -12.54 -9.92 1.05
N ASP A 194 -13.71 -10.53 0.81
CA ASP A 194 -14.98 -10.07 1.38
C ASP A 194 -14.96 -10.11 2.92
N ALA A 195 -15.23 -8.98 3.58
CA ALA A 195 -15.07 -8.83 5.04
C ALA A 195 -16.17 -9.54 5.87
N ALA A 196 -17.24 -10.00 5.22
CA ALA A 196 -18.33 -10.72 5.87
C ALA A 196 -18.17 -12.26 5.79
N THR A 197 -17.52 -12.76 4.73
CA THR A 197 -17.47 -14.18 4.36
C THR A 197 -16.07 -14.75 4.28
N GLY A 198 -15.06 -13.90 4.06
CA GLY A 198 -13.66 -14.30 3.89
C GLY A 198 -13.36 -14.86 2.50
N LYS A 199 -14.30 -14.72 1.56
CA LYS A 199 -14.13 -15.19 0.19
C LYS A 199 -13.23 -14.20 -0.57
N VAL A 200 -12.20 -14.73 -1.22
CA VAL A 200 -11.41 -13.97 -2.21
C VAL A 200 -12.31 -13.60 -3.40
N THR A 201 -12.38 -12.31 -3.71
CA THR A 201 -13.21 -11.73 -4.79
C THR A 201 -12.37 -11.20 -5.94
N ALA A 202 -11.14 -10.77 -5.68
CA ALA A 202 -10.17 -10.38 -6.69
C ALA A 202 -8.76 -10.89 -6.31
N ASN A 203 -7.90 -11.03 -7.31
CA ASN A 203 -6.48 -11.32 -7.18
C ASN A 203 -5.82 -10.80 -8.46
N VAL A 204 -5.35 -9.56 -8.40
CA VAL A 204 -4.81 -8.82 -9.53
C VAL A 204 -3.32 -8.57 -9.28
N THR A 205 -2.54 -8.54 -10.35
CA THR A 205 -1.13 -8.12 -10.29
C THR A 205 -1.05 -6.65 -10.66
N ASP A 206 -0.30 -5.86 -9.89
CA ASP A 206 0.07 -4.49 -10.26
C ASP A 206 1.15 -4.53 -11.34
N ARG A 207 0.75 -4.94 -12.55
CA ARG A 207 1.49 -4.57 -13.74
C ARG A 207 0.77 -3.41 -14.35
N GLU A 208 1.41 -2.24 -14.25
CA GLU A 208 1.20 -1.14 -15.17
C GLU A 208 1.19 -1.72 -16.59
N ASP A 209 0.01 -1.77 -17.20
CA ASP A 209 -0.11 -2.07 -18.62
C ASP A 209 0.46 -0.85 -19.36
N ASP A 210 1.78 -0.79 -19.51
CA ASP A 210 2.48 0.00 -20.54
C ASP A 210 2.14 -0.58 -21.92
N ARG A 211 0.86 -0.52 -22.30
CA ARG A 211 0.42 -0.87 -23.64
C ARG A 211 0.29 0.38 -24.49
N ASN A 212 1.46 0.76 -25.01
CA ASN A 212 1.63 1.08 -26.43
C ASN A 212 0.86 2.31 -26.94
N ASP A 213 1.35 3.50 -26.59
CA ASP A 213 1.31 4.65 -27.49
C ASP A 213 2.24 4.38 -28.69
N ALA A 214 1.78 3.51 -29.59
CA ALA A 214 2.25 3.49 -30.97
C ALA A 214 1.13 4.08 -31.83
N ASP A 215 0.89 5.38 -31.67
CA ASP A 215 0.09 6.17 -32.59
C ASP A 215 0.77 7.54 -32.81
N ASP A 216 2.00 7.48 -33.33
CA ASP A 216 2.49 8.54 -34.21
C ASP A 216 2.60 7.93 -35.61
N THR A 217 1.45 7.93 -36.26
CA THR A 217 1.33 7.82 -37.71
C THR A 217 2.36 8.72 -38.37
N ALA A 218 3.18 8.12 -39.22
CA ALA A 218 4.09 8.79 -40.13
C ALA A 218 3.37 9.92 -40.89
N ASP A 219 3.63 11.16 -40.50
CA ASP A 219 3.41 12.35 -41.31
C ASP A 219 4.64 13.23 -41.15
N ASP A 220 5.63 12.98 -42.03
CA ASP A 220 6.60 13.96 -42.51
C ASP A 220 7.64 13.24 -43.39
N THR A 221 7.42 13.27 -44.71
CA THR A 221 8.35 13.85 -45.70
C THR A 221 7.92 13.42 -47.11
N ALA A 222 7.16 14.27 -47.79
CA ALA A 222 7.16 14.31 -49.25
C ALA A 222 6.87 15.75 -49.70
N ASP A 223 7.86 16.63 -49.48
CA ASP A 223 7.97 17.91 -50.19
C ASP A 223 9.14 17.79 -51.19
N ASP A 224 8.76 17.88 -52.46
CA ASP A 224 9.50 18.31 -53.66
C ASP A 224 10.95 17.85 -53.90
N THR A 225 11.18 17.13 -55.02
CA THR A 225 11.79 17.74 -56.23
C THR A 225 11.98 16.74 -57.39
N ALA A 226 11.42 17.14 -58.54
CA ALA A 226 11.90 17.03 -59.93
C ALA A 226 12.24 15.67 -60.57
N ASP A 227 11.65 15.40 -61.75
CA ASP A 227 12.26 15.69 -63.07
C ASP A 227 11.85 14.67 -64.15
N ASP A 228 11.39 15.20 -65.29
CA ASP A 228 11.37 14.66 -66.66
C ASP A 228 11.00 13.19 -66.95
N THR A 229 9.88 12.99 -67.66
CA THR A 229 9.82 12.37 -69.01
C THR A 229 8.37 12.05 -69.43
N ALA A 230 7.82 12.83 -70.36
CA ALA A 230 6.97 12.34 -71.46
C ALA A 230 6.44 13.52 -72.29
N ASP A 231 6.98 13.70 -73.50
CA ASP A 231 6.15 14.08 -74.65
C ASP A 231 6.57 13.19 -75.82
N ASP A 232 5.54 12.61 -76.44
CA ASP A 232 5.51 11.65 -77.55
C ASP A 232 6.07 12.22 -78.88
N ASP A 233 6.56 11.29 -79.71
CA ASP A 233 6.73 11.43 -81.17
C ASP A 233 5.36 11.41 -81.91
#